data_AF-A0A3B8TNT2-F1
#
_entry.id   AF-A0A3B8TNT2-F1
#
_cell.length_a   1.000
_cell.length_b   1.000
_cell.length_c   1.000
_cell.angle_alpha   90.00
_cell.angle_beta   90.00
_cell.angle_gamma   90.00
#
_symmetry.space_group_name_H-M   'P 1'
#
loop_
_entity.id
_entity.type
_entity.pdbx_description
1 polymer ?
#
loop_
_entity_poly.entity_id
_entity_poly.type
_entity_poly.pdbx_seq_one_letter_code
_entity_poly.pdbx_strand_id
1 'polypeptide(L)'
;MALATPLSSGIQVNLIEQNTDTLLSVKAHNADFALGEKTLKLWAHSPDGYYSITDYSIEGADSLTISLSNIHFSDSSEEMAYLDLVAFTETMGIVGSDNAIPSKGAQRIEDLASEDISSFSRGSEGFVFPNRRILDETIRNLMFHVTMWFGMVGLLLFGFIYAIKYILGNNLERDVWASLANAVGLGFGILGLLTGMVWAKYTWGAFWVSDPKLNGAGLGVLMYLAYFLLRNSIDNPRKRARISAAYNVISFVLYIMFIFVLPRLQGVDSLHPGQGGNPAFSSYDLDNALRIVFYPAVIGWTFIGFWIFDILRRMHALNNIN
;
A
#
# COMPACT_ATOMS: atom_id res chain seq x y z
N MET A 1 -8.32 1.02 -24.71
CA MET A 1 -7.76 -0.16 -24.03
C MET A 1 -7.15 0.37 -22.74
N ALA A 2 -7.75 0.11 -21.57
CA ALA A 2 -7.29 0.69 -20.30
C ALA A 2 -6.09 -0.11 -19.80
N LEU A 3 -4.96 0.56 -19.57
CA LEU A 3 -3.76 -0.04 -19.01
C LEU A 3 -4.04 -0.41 -17.55
N ALA A 4 -4.07 -1.71 -17.22
CA ALA A 4 -4.09 -2.20 -15.84
C ALA A 4 -2.71 -1.97 -15.23
N THR A 5 -2.45 -0.72 -14.84
CA THR A 5 -1.14 -0.26 -14.39
C THR A 5 -1.10 -0.35 -12.85
N PRO A 6 -0.08 -1.01 -12.24
CA PRO A 6 0.03 -1.14 -10.79
C PRO A 6 0.03 0.22 -10.08
N LEU A 7 -0.37 0.28 -8.81
CA LEU A 7 -0.41 1.55 -8.05
C LEU A 7 0.96 2.04 -7.53
N SER A 8 2.03 1.24 -7.64
CA SER A 8 3.37 1.64 -7.20
C SER A 8 4.25 2.07 -8.38
N SER A 9 5.11 3.05 -8.12
CA SER A 9 6.16 3.47 -9.04
C SER A 9 7.46 2.81 -8.63
N GLY A 10 7.57 1.50 -8.87
CA GLY A 10 8.82 0.80 -8.64
C GLY A 10 9.65 0.73 -9.90
N ILE A 11 10.96 0.90 -9.76
CA ILE A 11 11.90 0.51 -10.79
C ILE A 11 12.34 -0.93 -10.51
N GLN A 12 12.24 -1.80 -11.50
CA GLN A 12 12.86 -3.12 -11.49
C GLN A 12 14.16 -3.06 -12.27
N VAL A 13 15.21 -3.58 -11.66
CA VAL A 13 16.55 -3.62 -12.25
C VAL A 13 16.95 -5.07 -12.43
N ASN A 14 17.29 -5.43 -13.66
CA ASN A 14 17.81 -6.75 -14.00
C ASN A 14 19.24 -6.58 -14.52
N LEU A 15 20.17 -7.35 -13.95
CA LEU A 15 21.54 -7.41 -14.45
C LEU A 15 21.56 -8.13 -15.80
N ILE A 16 22.05 -7.45 -16.84
CA ILE A 16 22.23 -8.04 -18.18
C ILE A 16 23.62 -8.68 -18.25
N GLU A 17 24.65 -7.93 -17.86
CA GLU A 17 26.05 -8.36 -17.96
C GLU A 17 26.90 -7.68 -16.88
N GLN A 18 27.84 -8.42 -16.30
CA GLN A 18 28.76 -7.93 -15.26
C GLN A 18 30.21 -8.18 -15.72
N ASN A 19 30.65 -7.39 -16.69
CA ASN A 19 32.03 -7.41 -17.20
C ASN A 19 32.72 -6.07 -16.82
N THR A 20 33.51 -5.46 -17.70
CA THR A 20 34.18 -4.17 -17.43
C THR A 20 33.20 -3.01 -17.25
N ASP A 21 32.05 -3.07 -17.91
CA ASP A 21 30.93 -2.16 -17.74
C ASP A 21 29.73 -2.97 -17.21
N THR A 22 29.19 -2.59 -16.05
CA THR A 22 27.99 -3.23 -15.52
C THR A 22 26.77 -2.71 -16.28
N LEU A 23 26.13 -3.59 -17.05
CA LEU A 23 24.96 -3.25 -17.86
C LEU A 23 23.69 -3.74 -17.18
N LEU A 24 22.73 -2.84 -16.97
CA LEU A 24 21.48 -3.15 -16.29
C LEU A 24 20.28 -2.78 -17.17
N SER A 25 19.31 -3.69 -17.25
CA SER A 25 18.00 -3.41 -17.79
C SER A 25 17.13 -2.84 -16.68
N VAL A 26 16.58 -1.67 -16.92
CA VAL A 26 15.73 -0.95 -15.98
C VAL A 26 14.33 -0.90 -16.56
N LYS A 27 13.38 -1.50 -15.86
CA LYS A 27 11.97 -1.43 -16.19
C LYS A 27 11.23 -0.66 -15.10
N ALA A 28 10.70 0.50 -15.44
CA ALA A 28 9.84 1.23 -14.52
C ALA A 28 8.40 0.72 -14.62
N HIS A 29 7.81 0.43 -13.47
CA HIS A 29 6.37 0.30 -13.38
C HIS A 29 5.81 1.71 -13.32
N ASN A 30 4.98 2.09 -14.29
CA ASN A 30 4.19 3.33 -14.27
C ASN A 30 4.98 4.63 -14.45
N ALA A 31 6.14 4.55 -15.09
CA ALA A 31 6.93 5.70 -15.45
C ALA A 31 7.20 5.68 -16.95
N ASP A 32 7.15 6.86 -17.57
CA ASP A 32 7.36 7.01 -19.01
C ASP A 32 8.58 7.91 -19.21
N PHE A 33 9.73 7.24 -19.36
CA PHE A 33 11.04 7.83 -19.57
C PHE A 33 11.11 8.62 -20.87
N ALA A 34 10.40 8.17 -21.91
CA ALA A 34 10.39 8.83 -23.21
C ALA A 34 9.73 10.22 -23.15
N LEU A 35 8.63 10.37 -22.42
CA LEU A 35 7.97 11.68 -22.30
C LEU A 35 8.72 12.64 -21.36
N GLY A 36 9.62 12.12 -20.50
CA GLY A 36 10.48 12.88 -19.60
C GLY A 36 11.94 13.00 -20.04
N GLU A 37 12.31 12.52 -21.24
CA GLU A 37 13.69 12.29 -21.69
C GLU A 37 14.63 13.47 -21.46
N LYS A 38 14.18 14.69 -21.79
CA LYS A 38 14.97 15.93 -21.66
C LYS A 38 15.35 16.29 -20.22
N THR A 39 14.65 15.70 -19.26
CA THR A 39 14.80 15.97 -17.82
C THR A 39 15.18 14.73 -17.04
N LEU A 40 15.46 13.62 -17.74
CA LEU A 40 15.82 12.37 -17.11
C LEU A 40 17.17 12.49 -16.43
N LYS A 41 17.18 12.17 -15.15
CA LYS A 41 18.35 12.06 -14.31
C LYS A 41 18.33 10.73 -13.60
N LEU A 42 19.47 10.06 -13.53
CA LEU A 42 19.64 8.76 -12.92
C LEU A 42 20.79 8.85 -11.92
N TRP A 43 20.63 8.24 -10.75
CA TRP A 43 21.65 8.15 -9.73
C TRP A 43 21.73 6.74 -9.14
N ALA A 44 22.93 6.29 -8.82
CA ALA A 44 23.15 5.20 -7.89
C ALA A 44 23.34 5.79 -6.48
N HIS A 45 22.70 5.22 -5.46
CA HIS A 45 22.79 5.67 -4.08
C HIS A 45 23.49 4.62 -3.22
N SER A 46 24.54 5.05 -2.51
CA SER A 46 25.16 4.29 -1.43
C SER A 46 25.00 5.05 -0.10
N PRO A 47 25.27 4.42 1.05
CA PRO A 47 25.31 5.12 2.34
C PRO A 47 26.24 6.36 2.36
N ASP A 48 27.21 6.42 1.45
CA ASP A 48 28.20 7.51 1.35
C ASP A 48 27.75 8.65 0.40
N GLY A 49 26.67 8.47 -0.38
CA GLY A 49 26.14 9.52 -1.24
C GLY A 49 25.46 9.04 -2.54
N TYR A 50 25.13 10.01 -3.39
CA TYR A 50 24.51 9.80 -4.71
C TYR A 50 25.50 10.02 -5.85
N TYR A 51 25.49 9.10 -6.82
CA TYR A 51 26.39 9.08 -7.97
C TYR A 51 25.59 9.17 -9.26
N SER A 52 25.79 10.23 -10.05
CA SER A 52 25.06 10.42 -11.32
C SER A 52 25.42 9.31 -12.32
N ILE A 53 24.42 8.76 -12.99
CA ILE A 53 24.56 7.82 -14.11
C ILE A 53 24.28 8.60 -15.39
N THR A 54 25.28 8.73 -16.25
CA THR A 54 25.18 9.53 -17.48
C THR A 54 25.02 8.67 -18.74
N ASP A 55 25.37 7.39 -18.64
CA ASP A 55 25.36 6.45 -19.77
C ASP A 55 24.09 5.58 -19.71
N TYR A 56 23.08 5.98 -20.49
CA TYR A 56 21.81 5.27 -20.58
C TYR A 56 21.19 5.37 -21.99
N SER A 57 20.36 4.38 -22.31
CA SER A 57 19.57 4.31 -23.56
C SER A 57 18.10 4.07 -23.21
N ILE A 58 17.18 4.87 -23.76
CA ILE A 58 15.74 4.66 -23.58
C ILE A 58 15.27 3.66 -24.65
N GLU A 59 14.85 2.48 -24.21
CA GLU A 59 14.42 1.38 -25.10
C GLU A 59 12.92 1.42 -25.39
N GLY A 60 12.15 2.13 -24.56
CA GLY A 60 10.70 2.23 -24.64
C GLY A 60 10.15 3.24 -23.64
N ALA A 61 8.82 3.35 -23.59
CA ALA A 61 8.18 4.25 -22.61
C ALA A 61 8.59 3.87 -21.18
N ASP A 62 8.50 2.59 -20.82
CA ASP A 62 8.72 2.08 -19.46
C ASP A 62 10.07 1.38 -19.26
N SER A 63 10.95 1.41 -20.25
CA SER A 63 12.21 0.65 -20.23
C SER A 63 13.40 1.50 -20.67
N LEU A 64 14.50 1.39 -19.91
CA LEU A 64 15.79 1.93 -20.29
C LEU A 64 16.90 0.92 -19.96
N THR A 65 18.03 1.06 -20.64
CA THR A 65 19.27 0.36 -20.32
C THR A 65 20.22 1.37 -19.69
N ILE A 66 20.82 1.03 -18.55
CA ILE A 66 21.91 1.82 -17.95
C ILE A 66 23.22 1.07 -18.05
N SER A 67 24.29 1.84 -18.25
CA SER A 67 25.67 1.41 -18.18
C SER A 67 26.32 2.17 -17.04
N LEU A 68 26.97 1.44 -16.14
CA LEU A 68 27.72 2.03 -15.02
C LEU A 68 29.18 2.29 -15.39
N SER A 69 29.46 2.54 -16.67
CA SER A 69 30.81 2.81 -17.19
C SER A 69 31.50 3.99 -16.49
N ASN A 70 30.71 4.94 -16.00
CA ASN A 70 31.18 6.12 -15.27
C ASN A 70 31.27 5.93 -13.75
N ILE A 71 30.93 4.74 -13.23
CA ILE A 71 31.00 4.41 -11.80
C ILE A 71 31.88 3.16 -11.64
N HIS A 72 33.13 3.35 -11.21
CA HIS A 72 34.00 2.21 -10.94
C HIS A 72 33.87 1.75 -9.48
N PHE A 73 33.71 0.43 -9.31
CA PHE A 73 33.67 -0.20 -8.00
C PHE A 73 35.06 -0.73 -7.64
N SER A 74 35.55 -0.40 -6.46
CA SER A 74 36.80 -0.96 -5.92
C SER A 74 36.61 -2.46 -5.61
N ASP A 75 37.50 -3.32 -6.11
CA ASP A 75 37.46 -4.78 -5.84
C ASP A 75 37.94 -5.15 -4.41
N SER A 76 37.90 -4.23 -3.45
CA SER A 76 38.60 -4.36 -2.16
C SER A 76 37.88 -5.18 -1.09
N SER A 77 36.70 -5.76 -1.35
CA SER A 77 35.96 -6.54 -0.35
C SER A 77 35.27 -7.77 -0.96
N GLU A 78 35.31 -8.90 -0.25
CA GLU A 78 34.59 -10.13 -0.61
C GLU A 78 33.06 -10.07 -0.35
N GLU A 79 32.58 -9.02 0.33
CA GLU A 79 31.15 -8.81 0.60
C GLU A 79 30.43 -8.16 -0.60
N MET A 80 29.24 -8.70 -0.91
CA MET A 80 28.33 -8.11 -1.90
C MET A 80 27.64 -6.90 -1.29
N ALA A 81 27.97 -5.71 -1.79
CA ALA A 81 27.25 -4.48 -1.48
C ALA A 81 26.16 -4.24 -2.55
N TYR A 82 25.09 -3.58 -2.15
CA TYR A 82 24.02 -3.21 -3.07
C TYR A 82 23.82 -1.70 -3.04
N LEU A 83 23.59 -1.09 -4.20
CA LEU A 83 23.26 0.33 -4.33
C LEU A 83 21.79 0.46 -4.72
N ASP A 84 21.15 1.52 -4.23
CA ASP A 84 19.82 1.86 -4.70
C ASP A 84 19.93 2.54 -6.07
N LEU A 85 18.96 2.32 -6.95
CA LEU A 85 18.83 3.08 -8.19
C LEU A 85 17.74 4.13 -8.00
N VAL A 86 18.05 5.38 -8.30
CA VAL A 86 17.12 6.51 -8.23
C VAL A 86 17.01 7.16 -9.61
N ALA A 87 15.79 7.43 -10.06
CA ALA A 87 15.50 8.14 -11.29
C ALA A 87 14.62 9.36 -11.00
N PHE A 88 14.82 10.43 -11.76
CA PHE A 88 13.97 11.60 -11.76
C PHE A 88 13.65 12.03 -13.18
N THR A 89 12.41 12.45 -13.40
CA THR A 89 12.06 13.34 -14.52
C THR A 89 11.08 14.38 -13.99
N GLU A 90 10.96 15.52 -14.68
CA GLU A 90 9.92 16.51 -14.33
C GLU A 90 8.51 15.93 -14.40
N THR A 91 8.31 14.87 -15.20
CA THR A 91 7.02 14.24 -15.38
C THR A 91 6.75 13.12 -14.38
N MET A 92 7.78 12.47 -13.82
CA MET A 92 7.66 11.30 -12.94
C MET A 92 7.93 11.62 -11.45
N GLY A 93 8.62 12.73 -11.17
CA GLY A 93 9.23 12.98 -9.87
C GLY A 93 10.35 11.97 -9.58
N ILE A 94 10.74 11.85 -8.31
CA ILE A 94 11.75 10.88 -7.86
C ILE A 94 11.12 9.48 -7.74
N VAL A 95 11.76 8.48 -8.31
CA VAL A 95 11.39 7.06 -8.27
C VAL A 95 12.64 6.25 -7.98
N GLY A 96 12.53 5.20 -7.17
CA GLY A 96 13.70 4.44 -6.74
C GLY A 96 13.46 2.95 -6.59
N SER A 97 14.56 2.21 -6.50
CA SER A 97 14.59 0.77 -6.21
C SER A 97 15.73 0.48 -5.25
N ASP A 98 15.37 -0.08 -4.08
CA ASP A 98 16.32 -0.40 -3.03
C ASP A 98 17.15 -1.63 -3.42
N ASN A 99 18.45 -1.62 -3.10
CA ASN A 99 19.39 -2.72 -3.38
C ASN A 99 19.39 -3.22 -4.85
N ALA A 100 19.16 -2.31 -5.79
CA ALA A 100 18.98 -2.63 -7.21
C ALA A 100 20.27 -3.01 -7.95
N ILE A 101 21.41 -2.47 -7.55
CA ILE A 101 22.68 -2.60 -8.27
C ILE A 101 23.63 -3.45 -7.42
N PRO A 102 23.98 -4.67 -7.83
CA PRO A 102 25.00 -5.46 -7.15
C PRO A 102 26.39 -4.88 -7.43
N SER A 103 27.16 -4.60 -6.38
CA SER A 103 28.54 -4.12 -6.46
C SER A 103 29.44 -4.95 -5.54
N LYS A 104 30.58 -5.42 -6.03
CA LYS A 104 31.62 -5.97 -5.16
C LYS A 104 32.45 -4.84 -4.60
N GLY A 105 32.61 -4.80 -3.28
CA GLY A 105 33.61 -3.95 -2.62
C GLY A 105 33.46 -2.43 -2.80
N ALA A 106 32.26 -1.91 -3.09
CA ALA A 106 32.03 -0.48 -3.33
C ALA A 106 32.73 0.42 -2.30
N GLN A 107 33.86 0.98 -2.71
CA GLN A 107 34.60 1.99 -1.96
C GLN A 107 34.73 3.23 -2.84
N ARG A 108 34.53 4.38 -2.19
CA ARG A 108 34.51 5.73 -2.76
C ARG A 108 35.65 5.98 -3.75
N ILE A 109 35.30 6.39 -4.97
CA ILE A 109 36.21 7.11 -5.86
C ILE A 109 36.00 8.61 -5.63
N GLU A 110 37.09 9.31 -5.30
CA GLU A 110 37.07 10.68 -4.78
C GLU A 110 36.56 11.75 -5.76
N ASP A 111 36.28 11.40 -7.03
CA ASP A 111 36.03 12.37 -8.11
C ASP A 111 34.62 12.34 -8.72
N LEU A 112 33.69 11.53 -8.20
CA LEU A 112 32.29 11.63 -8.63
C LEU A 112 31.61 12.77 -7.86
N ALA A 113 31.34 13.88 -8.55
CA ALA A 113 30.62 15.01 -8.00
C ALA A 113 29.30 14.53 -7.36
N SER A 114 29.23 14.59 -6.02
CA SER A 114 27.98 14.38 -5.29
C SER A 114 27.02 15.48 -5.70
N GLU A 115 26.06 15.20 -6.57
CA GLU A 115 24.97 16.14 -6.82
C GLU A 115 24.13 16.22 -5.54
N ASP A 116 23.97 17.42 -4.99
CA ASP A 116 23.09 17.66 -3.87
C ASP A 116 21.63 17.54 -4.34
N ILE A 117 21.02 16.37 -4.12
CA ILE A 117 19.64 16.05 -4.51
C ILE A 117 18.61 16.97 -3.83
N SER A 118 19.01 17.68 -2.77
CA SER A 118 18.16 18.70 -2.13
C SER A 118 17.73 19.81 -3.11
N SER A 119 18.48 19.99 -4.21
CA SER A 119 18.15 20.93 -5.29
C SER A 119 17.10 20.44 -6.30
N PHE A 120 16.86 19.13 -6.39
CA PHE A 120 15.83 18.50 -7.26
C PHE A 120 14.54 18.15 -6.53
N SER A 121 14.59 18.06 -5.20
CA SER A 121 13.46 18.45 -4.37
C SER A 121 13.10 19.86 -4.80
N ARG A 122 12.02 20.04 -5.60
CA ARG A 122 11.47 21.38 -5.85
C ARG A 122 11.41 22.04 -4.48
N GLY A 123 12.17 23.12 -4.30
CA GLY A 123 12.04 24.01 -3.16
C GLY A 123 10.61 24.53 -3.15
N SER A 124 9.70 23.74 -2.58
CA SER A 124 8.38 24.20 -2.23
C SER A 124 8.49 24.63 -0.79
N GLU A 125 8.56 25.94 -0.59
CA GLU A 125 8.22 26.50 0.70
C GLU A 125 6.75 26.16 0.98
N GLY A 126 6.49 25.03 1.64
CA GLY A 126 5.15 24.56 1.98
C GLY A 126 4.94 23.05 1.90
N PHE A 127 3.77 22.62 2.36
CA PHE A 127 3.32 21.22 2.31
C PHE A 127 2.90 20.84 0.89
N VAL A 128 3.79 20.18 0.15
CA VAL A 128 3.52 19.71 -1.23
C VAL A 128 3.32 18.21 -1.24
N PHE A 129 2.25 17.78 -1.93
CA PHE A 129 2.00 16.36 -2.18
C PHE A 129 2.68 15.95 -3.49
N PRO A 130 3.31 14.77 -3.54
CA PRO A 130 3.92 14.28 -4.79
C PRO A 130 2.83 14.01 -5.82
N ASN A 131 2.82 14.81 -6.90
CA ASN A 131 1.95 14.61 -8.05
C ASN A 131 2.53 13.47 -8.91
N ARG A 132 1.97 12.27 -8.79
CA ARG A 132 2.40 11.10 -9.58
C ARG A 132 1.66 11.13 -10.91
N ARG A 133 2.36 11.14 -12.05
CA ARG A 133 1.78 11.26 -13.40
C ARG A 133 0.55 10.39 -13.75
N ILE A 134 0.39 9.22 -13.11
CA ILE A 134 -0.78 8.35 -13.31
C ILE A 134 -1.90 8.63 -12.31
N LEU A 135 -1.53 9.00 -11.07
CA LEU A 135 -2.48 9.18 -9.99
C LEU A 135 -2.89 10.65 -9.80
N ASP A 136 -2.10 11.57 -10.30
CA ASP A 136 -2.15 13.00 -10.05
C ASP A 136 -2.56 13.32 -8.59
N GLU A 137 -3.59 14.13 -8.42
CA GLU A 137 -4.19 14.50 -7.14
C GLU A 137 -5.01 13.35 -6.49
N THR A 138 -5.32 12.29 -7.24
CA THR A 138 -6.11 11.15 -6.72
C THR A 138 -5.36 10.34 -5.67
N ILE A 139 -4.03 10.46 -5.58
CA ILE A 139 -3.22 9.85 -4.51
C ILE A 139 -3.67 10.31 -3.12
N ARG A 140 -4.29 11.49 -2.99
CA ARG A 140 -4.85 11.98 -1.72
C ARG A 140 -5.98 11.09 -1.19
N ASN A 141 -6.66 10.37 -2.07
CA ASN A 141 -7.68 9.40 -1.67
C ASN A 141 -7.08 8.27 -0.81
N LEU A 142 -5.77 8.00 -0.91
CA LEU A 142 -5.06 7.07 -0.01
C LEU A 142 -5.27 7.46 1.46
N MET A 143 -5.29 8.75 1.77
CA MET A 143 -5.46 9.29 3.13
C MET A 143 -6.86 9.09 3.69
N PHE A 144 -7.84 8.79 2.84
CA PHE A 144 -9.23 8.52 3.22
C PHE A 144 -9.54 7.04 3.09
N HIS A 145 -9.42 6.50 1.88
CA HIS A 145 -9.75 5.12 1.56
C HIS A 145 -8.97 4.13 2.42
N VAL A 146 -7.63 4.16 2.37
CA VAL A 146 -6.79 3.15 3.03
C VAL A 146 -6.80 3.30 4.55
N THR A 147 -6.84 4.53 5.06
CA THR A 147 -6.90 4.79 6.49
C THR A 147 -8.23 4.35 7.11
N MET A 148 -9.36 4.49 6.40
CA MET A 148 -10.65 3.93 6.79
C MET A 148 -10.60 2.39 6.91
N TRP A 149 -9.87 1.70 6.02
CA TRP A 149 -9.70 0.25 6.13
C TRP A 149 -9.00 -0.16 7.42
N PHE A 150 -7.98 0.56 7.89
CA PHE A 150 -7.36 0.28 9.19
C PHE A 150 -8.35 0.43 10.35
N GLY A 151 -9.17 1.48 10.33
CA GLY A 151 -10.25 1.66 11.30
C GLY A 151 -11.26 0.51 11.29
N MET A 152 -11.68 0.08 10.09
CA MET A 152 -12.55 -1.09 9.91
C MET A 152 -11.92 -2.36 10.49
N VAL A 153 -10.67 -2.68 10.12
CA VAL A 153 -9.99 -3.90 10.60
C VAL A 153 -9.90 -3.89 12.13
N GLY A 154 -9.61 -2.74 12.75
CA GLY A 154 -9.61 -2.59 14.20
C GLY A 154 -10.97 -2.90 14.85
N LEU A 155 -12.05 -2.39 14.27
CA LEU A 155 -13.42 -2.66 14.73
C LEU A 155 -13.84 -4.13 14.55
N LEU A 156 -13.50 -4.73 13.41
CA LEU A 156 -13.78 -6.15 13.16
C LEU A 156 -12.95 -7.06 14.06
N LEU A 157 -11.69 -6.72 14.31
CA LEU A 157 -10.85 -7.44 15.28
C LEU A 157 -11.43 -7.34 16.69
N PHE A 158 -11.90 -6.16 17.09
CA PHE A 158 -12.60 -6.00 18.36
C PHE A 158 -13.85 -6.89 18.41
N GLY A 159 -14.67 -6.89 17.34
CA GLY A 159 -15.83 -7.75 17.24
C GLY A 159 -15.50 -9.24 17.31
N PHE A 160 -14.43 -9.67 16.64
CA PHE A 160 -13.87 -11.02 16.69
C PHE A 160 -13.47 -11.43 18.12
N ILE A 161 -12.70 -10.57 18.82
CA ILE A 161 -12.28 -10.82 20.20
C ILE A 161 -13.49 -10.98 21.11
N TYR A 162 -14.51 -10.11 20.98
CA TYR A 162 -15.70 -10.16 21.81
C TYR A 162 -16.63 -11.34 21.47
N ALA A 163 -16.65 -11.79 20.22
CA ALA A 163 -17.31 -13.04 19.83
C ALA A 163 -16.65 -14.25 20.51
N ILE A 164 -15.31 -14.33 20.54
CA ILE A 164 -14.59 -15.37 21.29
C ILE A 164 -14.89 -15.28 22.78
N LYS A 165 -14.80 -14.07 23.37
CA LYS A 165 -15.11 -13.88 24.80
C LYS A 165 -16.58 -14.23 25.12
N TYR A 166 -17.51 -14.05 24.18
CA TYR A 166 -18.89 -14.55 24.33
C TYR A 166 -18.92 -16.07 24.33
N ILE A 167 -18.29 -16.75 23.36
CA ILE A 167 -18.29 -18.22 23.28
C ILE A 167 -17.72 -18.85 24.55
N LEU A 168 -16.64 -18.28 25.10
CA LEU A 168 -15.98 -18.80 26.30
C LEU A 168 -16.74 -18.49 27.60
N GLY A 169 -17.52 -17.40 27.64
CA GLY A 169 -18.12 -16.90 28.89
C GLY A 169 -19.64 -16.83 28.93
N ASN A 170 -20.33 -17.05 27.80
CA ASN A 170 -21.79 -16.94 27.63
C ASN A 170 -22.43 -15.62 28.11
N ASN A 171 -21.66 -14.54 28.20
CA ASN A 171 -22.17 -13.22 28.59
C ASN A 171 -22.71 -12.46 27.36
N LEU A 172 -24.04 -12.29 27.29
CA LEU A 172 -24.76 -11.62 26.18
C LEU A 172 -24.29 -10.19 25.91
N GLU A 173 -23.78 -9.47 26.92
CA GLU A 173 -23.23 -8.13 26.72
C GLU A 173 -22.04 -8.15 25.75
N ARG A 174 -21.21 -9.20 25.80
CA ARG A 174 -20.07 -9.37 24.90
C ARG A 174 -20.51 -9.61 23.46
N ASP A 175 -21.61 -10.34 23.26
CA ASP A 175 -22.23 -10.53 21.94
C ASP A 175 -22.79 -9.21 21.40
N VAL A 176 -23.43 -8.41 22.24
CA VAL A 176 -23.90 -7.06 21.86
C VAL A 176 -22.72 -6.21 21.39
N TRP A 177 -21.64 -6.13 22.18
CA TRP A 177 -20.46 -5.33 21.83
C TRP A 177 -19.83 -5.80 20.51
N ALA A 178 -19.75 -7.13 20.30
CA ALA A 178 -19.28 -7.68 19.04
C ALA A 178 -20.15 -7.23 17.86
N SER A 179 -21.47 -7.32 17.99
CA SER A 179 -22.40 -6.93 16.92
C SER A 179 -22.36 -5.44 16.61
N LEU A 180 -22.21 -4.58 17.62
CA LEU A 180 -22.11 -3.13 17.42
C LEU A 180 -20.80 -2.75 16.73
N ALA A 181 -19.67 -3.32 17.17
CA ALA A 181 -18.38 -3.08 16.53
C ALA A 181 -18.37 -3.56 15.08
N ASN A 182 -18.93 -4.74 14.81
CA ASN A 182 -19.09 -5.25 13.45
C ASN A 182 -19.98 -4.34 12.58
N ALA A 183 -20.99 -3.67 13.15
CA ALA A 183 -21.88 -2.80 12.40
C ALA A 183 -21.15 -1.54 11.95
N VAL A 184 -20.36 -0.93 12.84
CA VAL A 184 -19.51 0.22 12.50
C VAL A 184 -18.43 -0.20 11.50
N GLY A 185 -17.79 -1.35 11.73
CA GLY A 185 -16.78 -1.90 10.82
C GLY A 185 -17.34 -2.15 9.42
N LEU A 186 -18.54 -2.73 9.32
CA LEU A 186 -19.24 -2.91 8.04
C LEU A 186 -19.54 -1.57 7.36
N GLY A 187 -19.97 -0.56 8.11
CA GLY A 187 -20.18 0.79 7.57
C GLY A 187 -18.89 1.36 6.96
N PHE A 188 -17.77 1.23 7.66
CA PHE A 188 -16.46 1.65 7.15
C PHE A 188 -16.04 0.81 5.94
N GLY A 189 -16.33 -0.50 5.92
CA GLY A 189 -16.07 -1.36 4.77
C GLY A 189 -16.85 -0.98 3.53
N ILE A 190 -18.11 -0.58 3.66
CA ILE A 190 -18.93 -0.09 2.55
C ILE A 190 -18.36 1.23 2.02
N LEU A 191 -18.04 2.19 2.91
CA LEU A 191 -17.42 3.46 2.52
C LEU A 191 -16.04 3.24 1.88
N GLY A 192 -15.25 2.32 2.43
CA GLY A 192 -13.97 1.87 1.91
C GLY A 192 -14.13 1.32 0.49
N LEU A 193 -15.08 0.40 0.26
CA LEU A 193 -15.37 -0.11 -1.09
C LEU A 193 -15.76 1.00 -2.06
N LEU A 194 -16.70 1.88 -1.68
CA LEU A 194 -17.15 2.95 -2.58
C LEU A 194 -16.01 3.90 -2.97
N THR A 195 -15.23 4.36 -1.98
CA THR A 195 -14.06 5.21 -2.23
C THR A 195 -12.98 4.50 -3.03
N GLY A 196 -12.82 3.19 -2.84
CA GLY A 196 -11.89 2.35 -3.59
C GLY A 196 -12.33 2.15 -5.04
N MET A 197 -13.62 1.92 -5.29
CA MET A 197 -14.18 1.78 -6.63
C MET A 197 -14.02 3.07 -7.43
N VAL A 198 -14.27 4.22 -6.81
CA VAL A 198 -14.02 5.52 -7.45
C VAL A 198 -12.54 5.64 -7.81
N TRP A 199 -11.64 5.29 -6.90
CA TRP A 199 -10.20 5.35 -7.18
C TRP A 199 -9.74 4.38 -8.26
N ALA A 200 -10.27 3.15 -8.26
CA ALA A 200 -10.06 2.15 -9.29
C ALA A 200 -10.50 2.66 -10.67
N LYS A 201 -11.60 3.42 -10.75
CA LYS A 201 -12.06 4.01 -12.01
C LYS A 201 -11.05 4.99 -12.59
N TYR A 202 -10.44 5.83 -11.75
CA TYR A 202 -9.43 6.80 -12.19
C TYR A 202 -8.07 6.16 -12.43
N THR A 203 -7.70 5.12 -11.67
CA THR A 203 -6.38 4.47 -11.77
C THR A 203 -6.35 3.39 -12.86
N TRP A 204 -7.37 2.52 -12.90
CA TRP A 204 -7.41 1.32 -13.74
C TRP A 204 -8.50 1.36 -14.82
N GLY A 205 -9.21 2.49 -14.95
CA GLY A 205 -10.21 2.71 -15.99
C GLY A 205 -11.58 2.08 -15.74
N ALA A 206 -11.77 1.32 -14.64
CA ALA A 206 -13.04 0.69 -14.28
C ALA A 206 -13.28 0.73 -12.76
N PHE A 207 -14.55 0.83 -12.34
CA PHE A 207 -14.92 0.81 -10.91
C PHE A 207 -14.58 -0.52 -10.22
N TRP A 208 -14.45 -1.59 -11.00
CA TRP A 208 -14.10 -2.92 -10.52
C TRP A 208 -13.20 -3.59 -11.54
N VAL A 209 -12.09 -4.14 -11.07
CA VAL A 209 -11.17 -4.97 -11.86
C VAL A 209 -11.02 -6.32 -11.17
N SER A 210 -10.66 -7.36 -11.91
CA SER A 210 -10.46 -8.70 -11.32
C SER A 210 -9.14 -8.77 -10.56
N ASP A 211 -9.05 -8.07 -9.43
CA ASP A 211 -7.92 -8.08 -8.51
C ASP A 211 -8.26 -8.88 -7.24
N PRO A 212 -7.34 -9.72 -6.74
CA PRO A 212 -7.59 -10.60 -5.60
C PRO A 212 -7.95 -9.85 -4.31
N LYS A 213 -7.34 -8.69 -4.06
CA LYS A 213 -7.59 -7.90 -2.84
C LYS A 213 -8.89 -7.13 -2.95
N LEU A 214 -9.21 -6.61 -4.14
CA LEU A 214 -10.48 -5.94 -4.41
C LEU A 214 -11.67 -6.92 -4.28
N ASN A 215 -11.53 -8.12 -4.86
CA ASN A 215 -12.50 -9.21 -4.70
C ASN A 215 -12.59 -9.68 -3.24
N GLY A 216 -11.46 -9.82 -2.55
CA GLY A 216 -11.41 -10.17 -1.13
C GLY A 216 -12.12 -9.14 -0.24
N ALA A 217 -11.96 -7.85 -0.54
CA ALA A 217 -12.65 -6.75 0.15
C ALA A 217 -14.16 -6.79 -0.08
N GLY A 218 -14.60 -6.98 -1.33
CA GLY A 218 -16.01 -7.16 -1.68
C GLY A 218 -16.63 -8.36 -0.97
N LEU A 219 -15.95 -9.50 -1.00
CA LEU A 219 -16.40 -10.71 -0.31
C LEU A 219 -16.47 -10.51 1.21
N GLY A 220 -15.49 -9.82 1.81
CA GLY A 220 -15.50 -9.45 3.22
C GLY A 220 -16.75 -8.66 3.64
N VAL A 221 -17.11 -7.63 2.87
CA VAL A 221 -18.33 -6.84 3.12
C VAL A 221 -19.59 -7.70 2.98
N LEU A 222 -19.67 -8.56 1.96
CA LEU A 222 -20.78 -9.50 1.79
C LEU A 222 -20.90 -10.49 2.96
N MET A 223 -19.78 -10.99 3.48
CA MET A 223 -19.75 -11.87 4.63
C MET A 223 -20.31 -11.17 5.88
N TYR A 224 -19.95 -9.91 6.12
CA TYR A 224 -20.50 -9.16 7.26
C TYR A 224 -21.96 -8.73 7.05
N LEU A 225 -22.41 -8.51 5.81
CA LEU A 225 -23.85 -8.38 5.51
C LEU A 225 -24.60 -9.68 5.84
N ALA A 226 -24.07 -10.83 5.41
CA ALA A 226 -24.63 -12.14 5.73
C ALA A 226 -24.63 -12.43 7.24
N TYR A 227 -23.60 -11.99 7.98
CA TYR A 227 -23.59 -12.03 9.45
C TYR A 227 -24.83 -11.33 10.04
N PHE A 228 -25.16 -10.12 9.59
CA PHE A 228 -26.31 -9.39 10.10
C PHE A 228 -27.64 -9.98 9.64
N LEU A 229 -27.74 -10.46 8.41
CA LEU A 229 -28.92 -11.18 7.93
C LEU A 229 -29.20 -12.43 8.78
N LEU A 230 -28.17 -13.25 9.01
CA LEU A 230 -28.25 -14.44 9.86
C LEU A 230 -28.61 -14.09 11.31
N ARG A 231 -28.01 -13.03 11.85
CA ARG A 231 -28.30 -12.56 13.21
C ARG A 231 -29.76 -12.14 13.34
N ASN A 232 -30.29 -11.40 12.37
CA ASN A 232 -31.66 -10.89 12.39
C ASN A 232 -32.72 -11.97 12.11
N SER A 233 -32.33 -13.11 11.52
CA SER A 233 -33.25 -14.22 11.27
C SER A 233 -33.46 -15.15 12.47
N ILE A 234 -32.87 -14.85 13.64
CA ILE A 234 -32.93 -15.72 14.83
C ILE A 234 -33.57 -14.96 16.00
N ASP A 235 -34.77 -15.39 16.40
CA ASP A 235 -35.53 -14.74 17.47
C ASP A 235 -34.91 -14.96 18.85
N ASN A 236 -34.57 -16.22 19.17
CA ASN A 236 -34.04 -16.59 20.48
C ASN A 236 -32.69 -15.89 20.73
N PRO A 237 -32.57 -15.01 21.76
CA PRO A 237 -31.38 -14.19 21.95
C PRO A 237 -30.09 -14.99 22.18
N ARG A 238 -30.17 -16.09 22.94
CA ARG A 238 -28.99 -16.93 23.23
C ARG A 238 -28.56 -17.72 21.99
N LYS A 239 -29.53 -18.26 21.24
CA LYS A 239 -29.25 -18.97 19.97
C LYS A 239 -28.65 -18.01 18.94
N ARG A 240 -29.23 -16.81 18.80
CA ARG A 240 -28.73 -15.73 17.94
C ARG A 240 -27.28 -15.41 18.27
N ALA A 241 -27.00 -15.10 19.54
CA ALA A 241 -25.66 -14.76 19.99
C ALA A 241 -24.63 -15.87 19.70
N ARG A 242 -24.97 -17.14 19.98
CA ARG A 242 -24.10 -18.29 19.73
C ARG A 242 -23.79 -18.51 18.24
N ILE A 243 -24.81 -18.48 17.40
CA ILE A 243 -24.64 -18.70 15.96
C ILE A 243 -23.90 -17.51 15.33
N SER A 244 -24.29 -16.29 15.66
CA SER A 244 -23.61 -15.07 15.19
C SER A 244 -22.14 -15.04 15.62
N ALA A 245 -21.82 -15.34 16.89
CA ALA A 245 -20.45 -15.32 17.37
C ALA A 245 -19.55 -16.30 16.60
N ALA A 246 -20.03 -17.53 16.37
CA ALA A 246 -19.30 -18.51 15.56
C ALA A 246 -19.09 -18.04 14.12
N TYR A 247 -20.14 -17.48 13.50
CA TYR A 247 -20.05 -16.91 12.15
C TYR A 247 -19.02 -15.77 12.10
N ASN A 248 -19.05 -14.84 13.06
CA ASN A 248 -18.09 -13.72 13.11
C ASN A 248 -16.64 -14.19 13.19
N VAL A 249 -16.36 -15.22 14.02
CA VAL A 249 -15.02 -15.81 14.13
C VAL A 249 -14.53 -16.32 12.78
N ILE A 250 -15.37 -17.07 12.07
CA ILE A 250 -15.05 -17.60 10.74
C ILE A 250 -14.87 -16.45 9.75
N SER A 251 -15.78 -15.47 9.75
CA SER A 251 -15.73 -14.35 8.82
C SER A 251 -14.48 -13.50 8.96
N PHE A 252 -14.08 -13.20 10.19
CA PHE A 252 -12.88 -12.42 10.43
C PHE A 252 -11.62 -13.14 9.96
N VAL A 253 -11.48 -14.44 10.27
CA VAL A 253 -10.33 -15.25 9.83
C VAL A 253 -10.25 -15.30 8.32
N LEU A 254 -11.36 -15.59 7.64
CA LEU A 254 -11.43 -15.61 6.18
C LEU A 254 -11.15 -14.23 5.57
N TYR A 255 -11.65 -13.15 6.17
CA TYR A 255 -11.35 -11.80 5.74
C TYR A 255 -9.85 -11.48 5.82
N ILE A 256 -9.19 -11.84 6.92
CA ILE A 256 -7.73 -11.70 7.06
C ILE A 256 -7.01 -12.53 6.00
N MET A 257 -7.45 -13.76 5.75
CA MET A 257 -6.90 -14.61 4.70
C MET A 257 -7.02 -13.95 3.32
N PHE A 258 -8.19 -13.43 2.95
CA PHE A 258 -8.40 -12.84 1.62
C PHE A 258 -7.69 -11.50 1.41
N ILE A 259 -7.50 -10.68 2.45
CA ILE A 259 -6.89 -9.36 2.33
C ILE A 259 -5.37 -9.39 2.55
N PHE A 260 -4.89 -10.20 3.49
CA PHE A 260 -3.49 -10.18 3.89
C PHE A 260 -2.69 -11.37 3.37
N VAL A 261 -3.32 -12.54 3.19
CA VAL A 261 -2.60 -13.77 2.80
C VAL A 261 -2.70 -14.02 1.30
N LEU A 262 -3.92 -14.10 0.75
CA LEU A 262 -4.17 -14.46 -0.65
C LEU A 262 -3.40 -13.58 -1.66
N PRO A 263 -3.38 -12.24 -1.55
CA PRO A 263 -2.68 -11.40 -2.52
C PRO A 263 -1.15 -11.49 -2.44
N ARG A 264 -0.61 -12.21 -1.44
CA ARG A 264 0.83 -12.44 -1.24
C ARG A 264 1.27 -13.86 -1.60
N LEU A 265 0.36 -14.71 -2.05
CA LEU A 265 0.71 -16.05 -2.49
C LEU A 265 1.47 -15.99 -3.82
N GLN A 266 2.42 -16.90 -4.00
CA GLN A 266 3.15 -17.03 -5.26
C GLN A 266 2.19 -17.37 -6.40
N GLY A 267 2.35 -16.69 -7.54
CA GLY A 267 1.48 -16.85 -8.71
C GLY A 267 0.15 -16.10 -8.64
N VAL A 268 -0.04 -15.23 -7.64
CA VAL A 268 -1.21 -14.35 -7.53
C VAL A 268 -0.77 -12.90 -7.70
N ASP A 269 -1.07 -12.33 -8.86
CA ASP A 269 -0.74 -10.93 -9.16
C ASP A 269 -1.82 -9.98 -8.64
N SER A 270 -1.41 -8.86 -8.04
CA SER A 270 -2.33 -7.83 -7.55
C SER A 270 -1.86 -6.43 -7.94
N LEU A 271 -2.82 -5.60 -8.36
CA LEU A 271 -2.59 -4.20 -8.74
C LEU A 271 -2.38 -3.29 -7.53
N HIS A 272 -2.67 -3.79 -6.32
CA HIS A 272 -2.46 -3.05 -5.07
C HIS A 272 -0.98 -3.00 -4.67
N PRO A 273 -0.48 -1.86 -4.13
CA PRO A 273 0.91 -1.73 -3.73
C PRO A 273 1.32 -2.77 -2.67
N GLY A 274 2.54 -3.28 -2.78
CA GLY A 274 3.16 -4.19 -1.83
C GLY A 274 2.65 -5.64 -1.89
N GLN A 275 2.13 -6.08 -3.03
CA GLN A 275 1.53 -7.41 -3.25
C GLN A 275 2.07 -8.05 -4.53
N GLY A 276 2.32 -9.36 -4.55
CA GLY A 276 2.65 -10.10 -5.79
C GLY A 276 3.81 -9.53 -6.61
N GLY A 277 4.84 -8.95 -5.99
CA GLY A 277 5.96 -8.30 -6.69
C GLY A 277 5.72 -6.85 -7.12
N ASN A 278 4.51 -6.31 -6.92
CA ASN A 278 4.23 -4.88 -6.97
C ASN A 278 4.87 -4.22 -5.74
N PRO A 279 5.86 -3.33 -5.89
CA PRO A 279 6.48 -2.66 -4.75
C PRO A 279 5.42 -2.02 -3.85
N ALA A 280 5.63 -2.07 -2.53
CA ALA A 280 4.87 -1.18 -1.65
C ALA A 280 5.21 0.26 -2.03
N PHE A 281 4.41 1.24 -1.61
CA PHE A 281 4.90 2.61 -1.65
C PHE A 281 6.25 2.64 -0.93
N SER A 282 7.34 2.81 -1.69
CA SER A 282 8.69 2.70 -1.18
C SER A 282 8.97 3.80 -0.14
N SER A 283 10.10 3.71 0.54
CA SER A 283 10.71 4.79 1.32
C SER A 283 10.75 6.12 0.53
N TYR A 284 10.91 6.04 -0.80
CA TYR A 284 10.94 7.18 -1.71
C TYR A 284 9.56 7.57 -2.30
N ASP A 285 8.56 6.68 -2.32
CA ASP A 285 7.21 6.98 -2.85
C ASP A 285 6.27 7.61 -1.81
N LEU A 286 6.47 7.31 -0.54
CA LEU A 286 5.85 8.03 0.57
C LEU A 286 6.83 9.10 1.04
N ASP A 287 6.83 10.24 0.35
CA ASP A 287 7.44 11.48 0.84
C ASP A 287 7.10 11.64 2.34
N ASN A 288 8.04 12.14 3.15
CA ASN A 288 7.81 12.40 4.56
C ASN A 288 6.53 13.26 4.78
N ALA A 289 6.14 14.06 3.79
CA ALA A 289 4.88 14.79 3.71
C ALA A 289 3.61 13.90 3.65
N LEU A 290 3.63 12.76 2.96
CA LEU A 290 2.49 11.84 2.95
C LEU A 290 2.35 11.10 4.28
N ARG A 291 3.47 10.73 4.91
CA ARG A 291 3.49 10.00 6.19
C ARG A 291 2.90 10.83 7.34
N ILE A 292 3.23 12.12 7.38
CA ILE A 292 2.74 13.03 8.43
C ILE A 292 1.22 13.23 8.36
N VAL A 293 0.56 12.97 7.22
CA VAL A 293 -0.91 12.98 7.12
C VAL A 293 -1.49 11.57 7.26
N PHE A 294 -0.87 10.57 6.64
CA PHE A 294 -1.39 9.21 6.60
C PHE A 294 -1.55 8.60 7.99
N TYR A 295 -0.51 8.63 8.84
CA TYR A 295 -0.57 8.00 10.15
C TYR A 295 -1.55 8.69 11.10
N PRO A 296 -1.58 10.04 11.20
CA PRO A 296 -2.64 10.71 11.96
C PRO A 296 -4.04 10.42 11.42
N ALA A 297 -4.21 10.30 10.10
CA ALA A 297 -5.48 9.92 9.51
C ALA A 297 -5.89 8.47 9.87
N VAL A 298 -4.96 7.51 9.90
CA VAL A 298 -5.22 6.15 10.43
C VAL A 298 -5.74 6.23 11.85
N ILE A 299 -5.02 6.93 12.74
CA ILE A 299 -5.41 7.09 14.14
C ILE A 299 -6.78 7.77 14.24
N GLY A 300 -7.00 8.84 13.46
CA GLY A 300 -8.26 9.58 13.42
C GLY A 300 -9.43 8.71 13.02
N TRP A 301 -9.34 7.96 11.93
CA TRP A 301 -10.39 7.04 11.49
C TRP A 301 -10.64 5.92 12.49
N THR A 302 -9.59 5.35 13.08
CA THR A 302 -9.74 4.34 14.14
C THR A 302 -10.50 4.93 15.34
N PHE A 303 -10.14 6.13 15.80
CA PHE A 303 -10.84 6.79 16.91
C PHE A 303 -12.28 7.16 16.57
N ILE A 304 -12.56 7.67 15.37
CA ILE A 304 -13.93 7.94 14.92
C ILE A 304 -14.75 6.63 14.95
N GLY A 305 -14.18 5.53 14.46
CA GLY A 305 -14.84 4.22 14.49
C GLY A 305 -15.18 3.76 15.90
N PHE A 306 -14.21 3.79 16.82
CA PHE A 306 -14.45 3.40 18.21
C PHE A 306 -15.35 4.38 18.98
N TRP A 307 -15.33 5.66 18.62
CA TRP A 307 -16.24 6.65 19.17
C TRP A 307 -17.69 6.40 18.75
N ILE A 308 -17.94 6.10 17.47
CA ILE A 308 -19.26 5.69 16.98
C ILE A 308 -19.71 4.41 17.70
N PHE A 309 -18.82 3.42 17.83
CA PHE A 309 -19.11 2.21 18.60
C PHE A 309 -19.52 2.53 20.05
N ASP A 310 -18.80 3.42 20.73
CA ASP A 310 -19.11 3.78 22.11
C ASP A 310 -20.45 4.52 22.24
N ILE A 311 -20.79 5.39 21.28
CA ILE A 311 -22.12 6.01 21.21
C ILE A 311 -23.21 4.94 21.08
N LEU A 312 -23.06 4.02 20.13
CA LEU A 312 -24.03 2.95 19.91
C LEU A 312 -24.17 2.04 21.14
N ARG A 313 -23.06 1.76 21.83
CA ARG A 313 -23.04 0.98 23.08
C ARG A 313 -23.83 1.69 24.18
N ARG A 314 -23.63 2.99 24.37
CA ARG A 314 -24.37 3.81 25.34
C ARG A 314 -25.86 3.89 24.99
N MET A 315 -26.20 4.10 23.72
CA MET A 315 -27.58 4.10 23.24
C MET A 315 -28.27 2.75 23.51
N HIS A 316 -27.59 1.64 23.23
CA HIS A 316 -28.12 0.31 23.52
C HIS A 316 -28.36 0.09 25.02
N ALA A 317 -27.45 0.55 25.88
CA ALA A 317 -27.62 0.48 27.33
C ALA A 317 -28.85 1.29 27.78
N LEU A 318 -29.04 2.51 27.28
CA LEU A 318 -30.20 3.35 27.62
C LEU A 318 -31.53 2.71 27.19
N ASN A 319 -31.58 2.13 25.99
CA ASN A 319 -32.79 1.48 25.47
C ASN A 319 -33.19 0.22 26.23
N ASN A 320 -32.27 -0.41 26.97
CA ASN A 320 -32.54 -1.60 27.77
C ASN A 320 -32.78 -1.29 29.27
N ILE A 321 -32.71 -0.01 29.68
CA ILE A 321 -33.04 0.42 31.05
C ILE A 321 -34.53 0.74 31.19
N ASN A 322 -35.23 1.01 30.08
CA ASN A 322 -36.68 1.21 30.00
C ASN A 322 -37.40 -0.09 29.62
#